data_AF-A0A4D9DDG4-F1
#
_entry.id   AF-A0A4D9DDG4-F1
#
_cell.length_a   1.000
_cell.length_b   1.000
_cell.length_c   1.000
_cell.angle_alpha   90.00
_cell.angle_beta   90.00
_cell.angle_gamma   90.00
#
_symmetry.space_group_name_H-M   'P 1'
#
loop_
_entity.id
_entity.type
_entity.pdbx_description
1 polymer ?
#
loop_
_entity_poly.entity_id
_entity_poly.type
_entity_poly.pdbx_seq_one_letter_code
_entity_poly.pdbx_strand_id
1 'polypeptide(L)'
;MEMQGVRTPILQLSAMQEGDYTYQLMVTDSAGHQSTAEVTVIVQPENNKPPKADAGPDKELTLPVDSTTLDGSKSSDDQKIVSFLWEKTRSVSHPRSFCWEYLCL
;
A
#
# COMPACT_ATOMS: atom_id res chain seq x y z
N MET A 1 -23.98 3.19 1.60
CA MET A 1 -24.36 4.29 0.70
C MET A 1 -25.43 5.12 1.36
N GLU A 2 -25.20 6.43 1.45
CA GLU A 2 -26.16 7.38 2.00
C GLU A 2 -26.50 8.42 0.92
N MET A 3 -27.75 8.89 0.91
CA MET A 3 -28.26 9.89 -0.02
C MET A 3 -28.86 11.06 0.75
N GLN A 4 -28.37 12.26 0.51
CA GLN A 4 -28.89 13.49 1.11
C GLN A 4 -29.34 14.47 0.01
N GLY A 5 -30.38 15.26 0.28
CA GLY A 5 -30.89 16.25 -0.68
C GLY A 5 -31.78 15.69 -1.80
N VAL A 6 -32.35 14.49 -1.67
CA VAL A 6 -33.15 13.79 -2.72
C VAL A 6 -34.37 14.55 -3.26
N ARG A 7 -34.83 15.60 -2.57
CA ARG A 7 -35.93 16.50 -3.00
C ARG A 7 -35.45 17.89 -3.37
N THR A 8 -34.14 18.07 -3.54
CA THR A 8 -33.51 19.34 -3.88
C THR A 8 -32.85 19.24 -5.25
N PRO A 9 -32.40 20.35 -5.84
CA PRO A 9 -31.62 20.30 -7.09
C PRO A 9 -30.26 19.60 -6.95
N ILE A 10 -29.80 19.30 -5.72
CA ILE A 10 -28.47 18.74 -5.45
C ILE A 10 -28.63 17.41 -4.69
N LEU A 11 -28.11 16.34 -5.27
CA LEU A 11 -28.00 15.03 -4.63
C LEU A 11 -26.59 14.83 -4.09
N GLN A 12 -26.44 14.62 -2.78
CA GLN A 12 -25.16 14.26 -2.18
C GLN A 12 -25.11 12.76 -1.88
N LEU A 13 -24.03 12.12 -2.31
CA LEU A 13 -23.77 10.69 -2.16
C LEU A 13 -22.54 10.49 -1.28
N SER A 14 -22.62 9.61 -0.28
CA SER A 14 -21.50 9.23 0.58
C SER A 14 -21.50 7.72 0.85
N ALA A 15 -20.37 7.22 1.37
CA ALA A 15 -20.18 5.79 1.68
C ALA A 15 -20.55 4.87 0.50
N MET A 16 -20.12 5.24 -0.71
CA MET A 16 -20.25 4.42 -1.91
C MET A 16 -19.20 3.30 -1.91
N GLN A 17 -19.56 2.13 -2.41
CA GLN A 17 -18.65 1.00 -2.61
C GLN A 17 -18.36 0.84 -4.10
N GLU A 18 -17.34 0.06 -4.44
CA GLU A 18 -17.04 -0.31 -5.84
C GLU A 18 -18.30 -0.77 -6.58
N GLY A 19 -18.49 -0.26 -7.79
CA GLY A 19 -19.62 -0.61 -8.65
C GLY A 19 -20.12 0.55 -9.50
N ASP A 20 -21.09 0.22 -10.37
CA ASP A 20 -21.74 1.14 -11.27
C ASP A 20 -23.15 1.45 -10.75
N TYR A 21 -23.45 2.72 -10.52
CA TYR A 21 -24.72 3.16 -9.95
C TYR A 21 -25.43 4.11 -10.91
N THR A 22 -26.63 3.76 -11.34
CA THR A 22 -27.49 4.65 -12.15
C THR A 22 -28.51 5.33 -11.25
N TYR A 23 -28.56 6.66 -11.32
CA TYR A 23 -29.51 7.51 -10.63
C TYR A 23 -30.45 8.16 -11.63
N GLN A 24 -31.73 8.26 -11.25
CA GLN A 24 -32.74 8.95 -12.05
C GLN A 24 -33.20 10.21 -11.31
N LEU A 25 -33.18 11.34 -12.01
CA LEU A 25 -33.83 12.59 -11.61
C LEU A 25 -35.22 12.65 -12.26
N MET A 26 -36.24 12.98 -11.46
CA MET A 26 -37.57 13.36 -11.95
C MET A 26 -37.87 14.79 -11.52
N VAL A 27 -38.20 15.65 -12.48
CA VAL A 27 -38.68 17.01 -12.22
C VAL A 27 -40.17 17.08 -12.51
N THR A 28 -40.91 17.91 -11.78
CA THR A 28 -42.34 18.13 -11.96
C THR A 28 -42.63 19.63 -11.93
N ASP A 29 -43.33 20.15 -12.93
CA ASP A 29 -43.75 21.56 -12.97
C ASP A 29 -45.01 21.80 -12.12
N SER A 30 -45.45 23.06 -12.03
CA SER A 30 -46.67 23.42 -11.29
C SER A 30 -47.97 22.91 -11.90
N ALA A 31 -47.96 22.53 -13.19
CA ALA A 31 -49.09 21.95 -13.89
C ALA A 31 -49.14 20.42 -13.78
N GLY A 32 -48.12 19.81 -13.15
CA GLY A 32 -48.00 18.37 -12.96
C GLY A 32 -47.30 17.65 -14.11
N HIS A 33 -46.74 18.35 -15.10
CA HIS A 33 -45.94 17.71 -16.14
C HIS A 33 -44.60 17.23 -15.57
N GLN A 34 -44.16 16.06 -16.02
CA GLN A 34 -42.95 15.42 -15.52
C GLN A 34 -41.93 15.19 -16.63
N SER A 35 -40.66 15.25 -16.27
CA SER A 35 -39.54 14.87 -17.12
C SER A 35 -38.49 14.12 -16.30
N THR A 36 -37.84 13.14 -16.90
CA THR A 36 -36.84 12.30 -16.24
C THR A 36 -35.51 12.34 -16.98
N ALA A 37 -34.41 12.22 -16.23
CA ALA A 37 -33.05 12.09 -16.76
C ALA A 37 -32.24 11.10 -15.90
N GLU A 38 -31.26 10.42 -16.49
CA GLU A 38 -30.41 9.45 -15.80
C GLU A 38 -28.94 9.86 -15.82
N VAL A 39 -28.19 9.48 -14.79
CA VAL A 39 -26.75 9.65 -14.67
C VAL A 39 -26.13 8.41 -14.03
N THR A 40 -24.98 7.98 -14.54
CA THR A 40 -24.23 6.85 -13.98
C THR A 40 -22.99 7.36 -13.24
N VAL A 41 -22.79 6.85 -12.02
CA VAL A 41 -21.58 7.04 -11.22
C VAL A 41 -20.84 5.71 -11.16
N ILE A 42 -19.59 5.72 -11.59
CA ILE A 42 -18.70 4.55 -11.58
C ILE A 42 -17.71 4.72 -10.44
N VAL A 43 -17.74 3.82 -9.46
CA VAL A 43 -16.81 3.80 -8.33
C VAL A 43 -15.80 2.68 -8.56
N GLN A 44 -14.56 3.06 -8.81
CA GLN A 44 -13.47 2.11 -9.01
C GLN A 44 -12.70 1.88 -7.71
N PRO A 45 -12.18 0.68 -7.46
CA PRO A 45 -11.31 0.44 -6.31
C PRO A 45 -10.05 1.29 -6.47
N GLU A 46 -9.45 1.69 -5.34
CA GLU A 46 -8.10 2.24 -5.39
C GLU A 46 -7.18 1.17 -5.98
N ASN A 47 -6.54 1.49 -7.11
CA ASN A 47 -5.52 0.63 -7.69
C ASN A 47 -4.23 0.82 -6.88
N ASN A 48 -4.18 0.20 -5.70
CA ASN A 48 -3.02 0.16 -4.82
C ASN A 48 -2.53 -1.28 -4.69
N LYS A 49 -1.24 -1.51 -4.94
CA LYS A 49 -0.60 -2.82 -4.73
C LYS A 49 0.22 -2.78 -3.43
N PRO A 50 0.51 -3.94 -2.82
CA PRO A 50 1.41 -3.97 -1.68
C PRO A 50 2.85 -3.58 -2.10
N PRO A 51 3.63 -2.96 -1.21
CA PRO A 51 5.01 -2.59 -1.50
C PRO A 51 5.87 -3.83 -1.70
N LYS A 52 6.85 -3.70 -2.60
CA LYS A 52 7.86 -4.72 -2.89
C LYS A 52 9.20 -4.32 -2.27
N ALA A 53 9.63 -5.09 -1.26
CA ALA A 53 10.93 -4.89 -0.62
C ALA A 53 12.08 -5.42 -1.51
N ASP A 54 13.17 -4.64 -1.57
CA ASP A 54 14.44 -5.02 -2.18
C ASP A 54 15.57 -4.60 -1.22
N ALA A 55 16.30 -5.57 -0.67
CA ALA A 55 17.38 -5.36 0.30
C ALA A 55 18.77 -5.21 -0.36
N GLY A 56 18.82 -5.25 -1.70
CA GLY A 56 20.05 -5.35 -2.46
C GLY A 56 20.63 -6.78 -2.51
N PRO A 57 21.78 -6.96 -3.18
CA PRO A 57 22.44 -8.25 -3.28
C PRO A 57 23.17 -8.63 -1.98
N ASP A 58 23.40 -9.92 -1.80
CA ASP A 58 24.19 -10.48 -0.70
C ASP A 58 25.61 -9.88 -0.66
N LYS A 59 26.15 -9.78 0.57
CA LYS A 59 27.48 -9.23 0.84
C LYS A 59 28.36 -10.27 1.50
N GLU A 60 29.58 -10.37 1.02
CA GLU A 60 30.65 -11.16 1.62
C GLU A 60 31.75 -10.23 2.11
N LEU A 61 32.27 -10.48 3.31
CA LEU A 61 33.35 -9.69 3.92
C LEU A 61 34.49 -10.62 4.28
N THR A 62 35.72 -10.20 3.97
CA THR A 62 36.95 -10.88 4.36
C THR A 62 37.69 -10.01 5.38
N LEU A 63 38.02 -10.59 6.53
CA LEU A 63 38.80 -9.90 7.55
C LEU A 63 40.14 -9.41 6.98
N PRO A 64 40.62 -8.21 7.39
CA PRO A 64 40.13 -7.41 8.52
C PRO A 64 38.94 -6.50 8.21
N VAL A 65 38.34 -6.56 7.02
CA VAL A 65 37.12 -5.79 6.73
C VAL A 65 35.95 -6.38 7.52
N ASP A 66 35.41 -5.60 8.46
CA ASP A 66 34.40 -6.04 9.43
C ASP A 66 33.11 -5.21 9.38
N SER A 67 32.96 -4.35 8.37
CA SER A 67 31.80 -3.49 8.18
C SER A 67 31.32 -3.49 6.73
N THR A 68 30.01 -3.32 6.57
CA THR A 68 29.33 -3.17 5.28
C THR A 68 28.04 -2.37 5.46
N THR A 69 27.44 -1.97 4.34
CA THR A 69 26.15 -1.27 4.29
C THR A 69 25.18 -2.09 3.43
N LEU A 70 23.93 -2.21 3.88
CA LEU A 70 22.81 -2.75 3.11
C LEU A 70 21.94 -1.58 2.62
N ASP A 71 21.38 -1.70 1.42
CA ASP A 71 20.66 -0.62 0.76
C ASP A 71 19.27 -1.09 0.31
N GLY A 72 18.24 -0.55 0.97
CA GLY A 72 16.84 -0.83 0.69
C GLY A 72 16.18 0.09 -0.34
N SER A 73 16.93 1.06 -0.89
CA SER A 73 16.39 2.18 -1.69
C SER A 73 15.72 1.76 -3.00
N LYS A 74 15.98 0.53 -3.47
CA LYS A 74 15.34 -0.06 -4.66
C LYS A 74 13.98 -0.67 -4.39
N SER A 75 13.54 -0.71 -3.12
CA SER A 75 12.18 -1.10 -2.78
C SER A 75 11.18 -0.18 -3.48
N SER A 76 10.05 -0.73 -3.92
CA SER A 76 9.08 0.00 -4.74
C SER A 76 7.65 -0.21 -4.30
N ASP A 77 6.81 0.78 -4.59
CA ASP A 77 5.38 0.81 -4.34
C ASP A 77 4.75 1.69 -5.43
N ASP A 78 3.53 1.40 -5.88
CA ASP A 78 2.83 2.21 -6.89
C ASP A 78 2.32 3.55 -6.33
N GLN A 79 2.25 3.69 -5.01
CA GLN A 79 2.07 4.96 -4.33
C GLN A 79 3.39 5.44 -3.72
N LYS A 80 3.68 5.04 -2.48
CA LYS A 80 4.82 5.52 -1.70
C LYS A 80 5.10 4.61 -0.50
N ILE A 81 6.35 4.20 -0.37
CA ILE A 81 6.86 3.58 0.87
C ILE A 81 7.01 4.65 1.95
N VAL A 82 6.36 4.45 3.10
CA VAL A 82 6.35 5.41 4.23
C VAL A 82 7.30 5.04 5.36
N SER A 83 7.77 3.80 5.43
CA SER A 83 8.65 3.31 6.52
C SER A 83 9.51 2.14 6.08
N PHE A 84 10.66 1.96 6.73
CA PHE A 84 11.56 0.81 6.58
C PHE A 84 11.89 0.23 7.96
N LEU A 85 12.02 -1.09 8.05
CA LEU A 85 12.43 -1.80 9.27
C LEU A 85 13.47 -2.86 8.90
N TRP A 86 14.63 -2.83 9.57
CA TRP A 86 15.69 -3.82 9.42
C TRP A 86 15.83 -4.63 10.69
N GLU A 87 15.81 -5.96 10.57
CA GLU A 87 15.96 -6.88 11.70
C GLU A 87 16.93 -8.01 11.35
N LYS A 88 17.77 -8.38 12.31
CA LYS A 88 18.67 -9.53 12.15
C LYS A 88 17.91 -10.81 12.46
N THR A 89 17.55 -11.57 11.43
CA THR A 89 16.72 -12.78 11.60
C THR A 89 17.50 -14.02 12.02
N ARG A 90 18.78 -14.13 11.63
CA ARG A 90 19.64 -15.27 11.96
C ARG A 90 21.06 -14.81 12.26
N SER A 91 21.70 -15.51 13.19
CA SER A 91 23.11 -15.36 13.51
C SER A 91 23.70 -16.75 13.73
N VAL A 92 24.77 -17.08 13.03
CA VAL A 92 25.63 -18.20 13.41
C VAL A 92 26.98 -17.59 13.74
N SER A 93 27.26 -17.42 15.04
CA SER A 93 28.61 -17.11 15.48
C SER A 93 29.43 -18.39 15.41
N HIS A 94 30.53 -18.39 14.66
CA HIS A 94 31.55 -19.42 14.87
C HIS A 94 32.05 -19.25 16.31
N PRO A 95 32.07 -20.32 17.14
CA PRO A 95 32.70 -20.22 18.45
C PRO A 95 34.15 -19.83 18.22
N ARG A 96 34.55 -18.65 18.71
CA ARG A 96 35.96 -18.34 18.89
C ARG A 96 36.48 -19.33 19.93
N SER A 97 37.05 -20.45 19.49
CA SER A 97 38.11 -21.23 20.14
C SER A 97 38.16 -22.63 19.53
N PHE A 98 39.17 -22.92 18.71
CA PHE A 98 39.82 -24.23 18.44
C PHE A 98 40.79 -23.92 17.27
N CYS A 99 42.13 -23.83 17.39
CA CYS A 99 43.13 -24.37 18.29
C CYS A 99 44.30 -23.37 18.45
N TRP A 100 45.08 -23.47 19.53
CA TRP A 100 46.52 -23.18 19.44
C TRP A 100 47.25 -24.51 19.29
N GLU A 101 48.01 -24.65 18.21
CA GLU A 101 49.05 -25.66 18.07
C GLU A 101 50.09 -25.50 19.20
N TYR A 102 50.43 -26.63 19.84
CA TYR A 102 51.60 -26.86 20.69
C TYR A 102 51.93 -25.81 21.77
N LEU A 103 51.34 -25.96 22.95
CA LEU A 103 51.94 -25.83 24.31
C LEU A 103 50.82 -25.53 25.32
N CYS A 104 50.29 -26.58 25.96
CA CYS A 104 49.74 -26.44 27.30
C CYS A 104 50.87 -26.78 28.28
N LEU A 105 51.37 -25.77 28.98
CA LEU A 105 52.08 -25.96 30.26
C LEU A 105 51.05 -26.17 31.37
#